data_AF-A0A7F5RKQ9-F1
#
_entry.id   AF-A0A7F5RKQ9-F1
#
_cell.length_a   1.000
_cell.length_b   1.000
_cell.length_c   1.000
_cell.angle_alpha   90.00
_cell.angle_beta   90.00
_cell.angle_gamma   90.00
#
_symmetry.space_group_name_H-M   'P 1'
#
loop_
_entity.id
_entity.type
_entity.pdbx_description
1 polymer ?
#
loop_
_entity_poly.entity_id
_entity_poly.type
_entity_poly.pdbx_seq_one_letter_code
_entity_poly.pdbx_strand_id
1 'polypeptide(L)'
;MGFPDFPIPEQQKSYLSQAEILHFLNLYADHFDIRKLIKFSHHVTDISPLDNGKWKITAINKPTKEEVTSIFDAVMICNGHYNQPIYPKLPGQNKFKGRQLHSHHYRSPDPFKGNNVLVIGAGPSGLELTLKISDVAEKVVLSHHSKEPITTKYPSNVELKPDVRCIREKEVEFIDGTCCCFDAIFYCTGYEYSFPFLNKSCGITVDDNHIQPLYKHMIHMMKPTMCFIGIPFNVCAFQMFDLQARFYVKYLDGDLKLPSEEEMREDTEKDMQLRWEKGYNKRQAHMMGPGQRSYYNDLATMANLIPIDPVIVKLRDESVKRLHTDLMTFREDRYKIVDKETFVKVY
;
A
#
# COMPACT_ATOMS: atom_id res chain seq x y z
N MET A 1 -14.05 1.03 4.90
CA MET A 1 -13.40 -0.29 4.79
C MET A 1 -14.39 -1.43 4.53
N GLY A 2 -15.71 -1.23 4.48
CA GLY A 2 -16.62 -2.28 3.96
C GLY A 2 -16.57 -2.39 2.43
N PHE A 3 -17.09 -3.49 1.89
CA PHE A 3 -17.34 -3.65 0.47
C PHE A 3 -18.77 -3.16 0.13
N PRO A 4 -19.06 -2.75 -1.12
CA PRO A 4 -20.40 -2.29 -1.50
C PRO A 4 -21.51 -3.33 -1.29
N ASP A 5 -21.20 -4.61 -1.53
CA ASP A 5 -22.08 -5.77 -1.40
C ASP A 5 -21.99 -6.48 -0.05
N PHE A 6 -20.99 -6.12 0.76
CA PHE A 6 -20.77 -6.65 2.10
C PHE A 6 -20.25 -5.54 3.03
N PRO A 7 -21.13 -4.64 3.49
CA PRO A 7 -20.73 -3.52 4.33
C PRO A 7 -20.28 -4.00 5.71
N ILE A 8 -19.41 -3.23 6.35
CA ILE A 8 -19.15 -3.40 7.79
C ILE A 8 -20.41 -2.98 8.53
N PRO A 9 -20.95 -3.81 9.45
CA PRO A 9 -22.15 -3.47 10.22
C PRO A 9 -22.01 -2.14 10.97
N GLU A 10 -23.14 -1.45 11.16
CA GLU A 10 -23.16 -0.23 11.97
C GLU A 10 -22.67 -0.54 13.39
N GLN A 11 -21.76 0.28 13.88
CA GLN A 11 -21.11 0.11 15.16
C GLN A 11 -20.66 1.46 15.71
N GLN A 12 -20.25 1.47 16.98
CA GLN A 12 -19.92 2.71 17.66
C GLN A 12 -18.60 3.33 17.19
N LYS A 13 -17.63 2.57 16.68
CA LYS A 13 -16.31 3.08 16.30
C LYS A 13 -16.07 3.08 14.79
N SER A 14 -15.31 4.06 14.31
CA SER A 14 -14.90 4.13 12.89
C SER A 14 -13.51 3.53 12.64
N TYR A 15 -12.65 3.50 13.66
CA TYR A 15 -11.30 2.92 13.56
C TYR A 15 -11.29 1.53 14.20
N LEU A 16 -11.41 0.51 13.35
CA LEU A 16 -11.36 -0.89 13.76
C LEU A 16 -9.92 -1.35 14.00
N SER A 17 -9.76 -2.29 14.93
CA SER A 17 -8.50 -2.98 15.13
C SER A 17 -8.19 -3.93 13.97
N GLN A 18 -6.92 -4.33 13.85
CA GLN A 18 -6.49 -5.34 12.89
C GLN A 18 -7.28 -6.66 13.05
N ALA A 19 -7.54 -7.09 14.28
CA ALA A 19 -8.27 -8.32 14.56
C ALA A 19 -9.73 -8.25 14.07
N GLU A 20 -10.37 -7.09 14.20
CA GLU A 20 -11.75 -6.88 13.74
C GLU A 20 -11.84 -6.82 12.21
N ILE A 21 -10.88 -6.19 11.55
CA ILE A 21 -10.80 -6.21 10.09
C ILE A 21 -10.53 -7.63 9.58
N LEU A 22 -9.64 -8.39 10.24
CA LEU A 22 -9.42 -9.80 9.91
C LEU A 22 -10.69 -10.64 10.11
N HIS A 23 -11.41 -10.41 11.20
CA HIS A 23 -12.70 -11.08 11.43
C HIS A 23 -13.71 -10.74 10.33
N PHE A 24 -13.84 -9.47 9.96
CA PHE A 24 -14.70 -9.04 8.85
C PHE A 24 -14.33 -9.70 7.51
N LEU A 25 -13.04 -9.80 7.17
CA LEU A 25 -12.59 -10.49 5.96
C LEU A 25 -12.87 -12.00 6.00
N ASN A 26 -12.80 -12.62 7.18
CA ASN A 26 -13.20 -14.02 7.34
C ASN A 26 -14.72 -14.19 7.14
N LEU A 27 -15.54 -13.30 7.68
CA LEU A 27 -16.99 -13.30 7.46
C LEU A 27 -17.34 -13.12 5.97
N TYR A 28 -16.63 -12.23 5.26
CA TYR A 28 -16.77 -12.07 3.81
C TYR A 28 -16.48 -13.40 3.10
N ALA A 29 -15.34 -14.04 3.43
CA ALA A 29 -14.93 -15.28 2.79
C ALA A 29 -15.90 -16.45 3.06
N ASP A 30 -16.51 -16.49 4.26
CA ASP A 30 -17.52 -17.47 4.65
C ASP A 30 -18.86 -17.20 3.95
N HIS A 31 -19.30 -15.94 3.90
CA HIS A 31 -20.56 -15.53 3.28
C HIS A 31 -20.62 -15.89 1.79
N PHE A 32 -19.54 -15.65 1.05
CA PHE A 32 -19.44 -15.96 -0.38
C PHE A 32 -18.90 -17.37 -0.68
N ASP A 33 -18.64 -18.18 0.35
CA ASP A 33 -18.13 -19.56 0.26
C ASP A 33 -16.90 -19.70 -0.67
N ILE A 34 -15.98 -18.73 -0.61
CA ILE A 34 -14.79 -18.68 -1.48
C ILE A 34 -13.62 -19.49 -0.94
N ARG A 35 -13.65 -19.90 0.34
CA ARG A 35 -12.53 -20.64 0.95
C ARG A 35 -12.22 -21.95 0.24
N LYS A 36 -13.24 -22.63 -0.30
CA LYS A 36 -13.07 -23.87 -1.08
C LYS A 36 -12.25 -23.66 -2.36
N LEU A 37 -12.13 -22.42 -2.84
CA LEU A 37 -11.34 -22.03 -4.01
C LEU A 37 -9.89 -21.67 -3.64
N ILE A 38 -9.57 -21.54 -2.35
CA ILE A 38 -8.27 -21.09 -1.87
C ILE A 38 -7.40 -22.30 -1.48
N LYS A 39 -6.25 -22.43 -2.14
CA LYS A 39 -5.19 -23.36 -1.71
C LYS A 39 -4.24 -22.65 -0.75
N PHE A 40 -4.52 -22.72 0.55
CA PHE A 40 -3.60 -22.20 1.57
C PHE A 40 -2.25 -22.93 1.56
N SER A 41 -1.23 -22.27 2.10
CA SER A 41 0.14 -22.81 2.18
C SER A 41 0.76 -23.22 0.84
N HIS A 42 0.24 -22.73 -0.28
CA HIS A 42 0.84 -22.88 -1.59
C HIS A 42 1.57 -21.59 -1.96
N HIS A 43 2.89 -21.67 -2.09
CA HIS A 43 3.73 -20.54 -2.47
C HIS A 43 4.00 -20.58 -3.97
N VAL A 44 3.43 -19.62 -4.71
CA VAL A 44 3.67 -19.50 -6.16
C VAL A 44 5.13 -19.12 -6.40
N THR A 45 5.82 -19.87 -7.26
CA THR A 45 7.25 -19.73 -7.54
C THR A 45 7.55 -19.37 -9.00
N ASP A 46 6.70 -19.75 -9.95
CA ASP A 46 6.81 -19.34 -11.36
C ASP A 46 5.43 -19.13 -11.98
N ILE A 47 5.32 -18.08 -12.79
CA ILE A 47 4.22 -17.81 -13.69
C ILE A 47 4.87 -17.51 -15.04
N SER A 48 4.50 -18.27 -16.06
CA SER A 48 5.01 -18.10 -17.42
C SER A 48 3.89 -18.25 -18.44
N PRO A 49 3.87 -17.42 -19.51
CA PRO A 49 2.93 -17.59 -20.61
C PRO A 49 3.30 -18.83 -21.44
N LEU A 50 2.30 -19.43 -22.07
CA LEU A 50 2.41 -20.51 -23.04
C LEU A 50 2.04 -20.01 -24.45
N ASP A 51 2.52 -20.71 -25.48
CA ASP A 51 2.31 -20.33 -26.89
C ASP A 51 0.82 -20.27 -27.30
N ASN A 52 -0.04 -21.00 -26.58
CA ASN A 52 -1.49 -21.02 -26.79
C ASN A 52 -2.24 -19.88 -26.06
N GLY A 53 -1.52 -18.90 -25.51
CA GLY A 53 -2.11 -17.75 -24.79
C GLY A 53 -2.51 -18.03 -23.34
N LYS A 54 -2.28 -19.24 -22.83
CA LYS A 54 -2.55 -19.62 -21.44
C LYS A 54 -1.35 -19.35 -20.53
N TRP A 55 -1.55 -19.51 -19.23
CA TRP A 55 -0.55 -19.32 -18.19
C TRP A 55 -0.24 -20.62 -17.50
N LYS A 56 1.04 -20.97 -17.43
CA LYS A 56 1.55 -22.03 -16.56
C LYS A 56 1.91 -21.40 -15.21
N ILE A 57 1.34 -21.93 -14.13
CA ILE A 57 1.60 -21.48 -12.77
C ILE A 57 2.15 -22.66 -11.98
N THR A 58 3.32 -22.48 -11.39
CA THR A 58 3.98 -23.44 -10.51
C THR A 58 3.96 -22.91 -9.08
N ALA A 59 3.57 -23.76 -8.13
CA ALA A 59 3.56 -23.45 -6.71
C ALA A 59 4.10 -24.60 -5.88
N ILE A 60 4.69 -24.30 -4.73
CA ILE A 60 5.15 -25.29 -3.76
C ILE A 60 4.14 -25.37 -2.63
N ASN A 61 3.59 -26.57 -2.39
CA ASN A 61 2.86 -26.89 -1.17
C ASN A 61 3.84 -26.92 0.00
N LYS A 62 3.80 -25.92 0.88
CA LYS A 62 4.81 -25.72 1.95
C LYS A 62 4.86 -26.89 2.95
N PRO A 63 3.73 -27.45 3.42
CA PRO A 63 3.72 -28.67 4.24
C PRO A 63 4.37 -29.89 3.59
N THR A 64 3.99 -30.24 2.36
CA THR A 64 4.45 -31.48 1.71
C THR A 64 5.76 -31.32 0.95
N LYS A 65 6.16 -30.07 0.67
CA LYS A 65 7.24 -29.67 -0.24
C LYS A 65 7.05 -30.12 -1.70
N GLU A 66 5.85 -30.55 -2.04
CA GLU A 66 5.49 -30.94 -3.40
C GLU A 66 5.37 -29.70 -4.30
N GLU A 67 5.91 -29.80 -5.50
CA GLU A 67 5.71 -28.82 -6.55
C GLU A 67 4.47 -29.19 -7.37
N VAL A 68 3.55 -28.25 -7.50
CA VAL A 68 2.31 -28.40 -8.25
C VAL A 68 2.29 -27.38 -9.37
N THR A 69 2.09 -27.87 -10.60
CA THR A 69 1.94 -27.02 -11.79
C THR A 69 0.51 -27.12 -12.32
N SER A 70 -0.06 -25.99 -12.72
CA SER A 70 -1.41 -25.92 -13.29
C SER A 70 -1.45 -24.90 -14.43
N ILE A 71 -2.39 -25.08 -15.36
CA ILE A 71 -2.58 -24.22 -16.52
C ILE A 71 -3.89 -23.45 -16.36
N PHE A 72 -3.85 -22.15 -16.61
CA PHE A 72 -4.99 -21.24 -16.49
C PHE A 72 -5.16 -20.36 -17.73
N ASP A 73 -6.39 -20.00 -18.07
CA ASP A 73 -6.67 -19.10 -19.19
C ASP A 73 -6.36 -17.63 -18.85
N ALA A 74 -6.47 -17.26 -17.58
CA ALA A 74 -6.16 -15.92 -17.07
C ALA A 74 -5.51 -15.96 -15.68
N VAL A 75 -4.86 -14.87 -15.30
CA VAL A 75 -4.17 -14.73 -14.01
C VAL A 75 -4.36 -13.32 -13.43
N MET A 76 -4.77 -13.26 -12.16
CA MET A 76 -4.85 -12.01 -11.38
C MET A 76 -3.76 -12.01 -10.31
N ILE A 77 -2.87 -11.03 -10.35
CA ILE A 77 -1.76 -10.88 -9.41
C ILE A 77 -2.21 -10.01 -8.24
N CYS A 78 -2.35 -10.64 -7.06
CA CYS A 78 -2.87 -10.02 -5.83
C CYS A 78 -1.92 -10.21 -4.62
N ASN A 79 -0.60 -10.29 -4.84
CA ASN A 79 0.38 -10.59 -3.78
C ASN A 79 0.70 -9.40 -2.85
N GLY A 80 0.12 -8.23 -3.12
CA GLY A 80 0.40 -7.00 -2.39
C GLY A 80 1.80 -6.44 -2.62
N HIS A 81 2.09 -5.28 -2.03
CA HIS A 81 3.34 -4.54 -2.27
C HIS A 81 3.91 -3.88 -1.00
N TYR A 82 3.45 -4.27 0.19
CA TYR A 82 3.98 -3.80 1.48
C TYR A 82 4.75 -4.90 2.22
N ASN A 83 5.58 -5.64 1.47
CA ASN A 83 6.34 -6.78 1.99
C ASN A 83 7.86 -6.68 1.75
N GLN A 84 8.32 -6.22 0.58
CA GLN A 84 9.75 -6.10 0.27
C GLN A 84 10.31 -4.74 0.76
N PRO A 85 11.13 -4.68 1.82
CA PRO A 85 11.56 -3.41 2.42
C PRO A 85 12.53 -2.60 1.55
N ILE A 86 12.40 -1.27 1.54
CA ILE A 86 13.42 -0.36 1.00
C ILE A 86 14.32 0.11 2.12
N TYR A 87 15.63 -0.12 2.00
CA TYR A 87 16.63 0.47 2.90
C TYR A 87 17.34 1.64 2.22
N PRO A 88 17.44 2.83 2.86
CA PRO A 88 18.19 3.93 2.31
C PRO A 88 19.69 3.63 2.38
N LYS A 89 20.46 4.16 1.42
CA LYS A 89 21.92 4.12 1.46
C LYS A 89 22.44 5.35 2.20
N LEU A 90 22.73 5.20 3.49
CA LEU A 90 23.21 6.29 4.33
C LEU A 90 24.72 6.14 4.63
N PRO A 91 25.53 7.23 4.56
CA PRO A 91 26.94 7.17 4.91
C PRO A 91 27.17 6.65 6.33
N GLY A 92 28.03 5.62 6.47
CA GLY A 92 28.40 5.05 7.77
C GLY A 92 27.34 4.15 8.43
N GLN A 93 26.23 3.84 7.75
CA GLN A 93 25.16 2.95 8.24
C GLN A 93 25.66 1.60 8.78
N ASN A 94 26.68 1.02 8.15
CA ASN A 94 27.28 -0.26 8.56
C ASN A 94 28.15 -0.16 9.84
N LYS A 95 28.44 1.05 10.32
CA LYS A 95 29.24 1.29 11.54
C LYS A 95 28.39 1.30 12.81
N PHE A 96 27.10 1.54 12.70
CA PHE A 96 26.20 1.65 13.84
C PHE A 96 26.16 0.35 14.64
N LYS A 97 26.38 0.45 15.95
CA LYS A 97 26.44 -0.68 16.88
C LYS A 97 25.08 -1.01 17.52
N GLY A 98 24.12 -0.09 17.42
CA GLY A 98 22.75 -0.31 17.89
C GLY A 98 21.90 -1.13 16.92
N ARG A 99 20.63 -1.31 17.27
CA ARG A 99 19.69 -2.10 16.45
C ARG A 99 19.28 -1.32 15.21
N GLN A 100 19.24 -1.97 14.05
CA GLN A 100 18.73 -1.39 12.82
C GLN A 100 17.63 -2.29 12.26
N LEU A 101 16.45 -1.73 11.98
CA LEU A 101 15.34 -2.50 11.45
C LEU A 101 14.42 -1.68 10.55
N HIS A 102 13.83 -2.32 9.55
CA HIS A 102 12.73 -1.72 8.79
C HIS A 102 11.40 -1.87 9.54
N SER A 103 10.44 -0.99 9.28
CA SER A 103 9.07 -1.07 9.81
C SER A 103 8.39 -2.43 9.53
N HIS A 104 8.81 -3.11 8.47
CA HIS A 104 8.37 -4.47 8.12
C HIS A 104 8.62 -5.49 9.25
N HIS A 105 9.69 -5.32 10.02
CA HIS A 105 10.10 -6.22 11.10
C HIS A 105 9.57 -5.79 12.47
N TYR A 106 8.91 -4.63 12.57
CA TYR A 106 8.29 -4.17 13.80
C TYR A 106 7.12 -5.09 14.21
N ARG A 107 6.99 -5.40 15.50
CA ARG A 107 5.91 -6.23 16.05
C ARG A 107 5.27 -5.66 17.31
N SER A 108 6.07 -5.17 18.24
CA SER A 108 5.61 -4.54 19.47
C SER A 108 6.59 -3.46 19.94
N PRO A 109 6.14 -2.52 20.79
CA PRO A 109 7.00 -1.46 21.31
C PRO A 109 7.91 -1.95 22.45
N ASP A 110 7.52 -2.99 23.20
CA ASP A 110 8.21 -3.46 24.42
C ASP A 110 9.74 -3.61 24.31
N PRO A 111 10.30 -4.14 23.19
CA PRO A 111 11.76 -4.28 23.04
C PRO A 111 12.54 -2.96 23.01
N PHE A 112 11.85 -1.81 22.95
CA PHE A 112 12.40 -0.45 22.87
C PHE A 112 12.15 0.36 24.14
N LYS A 113 11.67 -0.28 25.22
CA LYS A 113 11.43 0.39 26.50
C LYS A 113 12.72 1.02 27.05
N GLY A 114 12.68 2.32 27.32
CA GLY A 114 13.82 3.09 27.84
C GLY A 114 14.92 3.40 26.81
N ASN A 115 14.74 3.05 25.53
CA ASN A 115 15.72 3.35 24.48
C ASN A 115 15.55 4.77 23.93
N ASN A 116 16.64 5.31 23.36
CA ASN A 116 16.60 6.40 22.40
C ASN A 116 16.44 5.83 20.99
N VAL A 117 15.33 6.14 20.32
CA VAL A 117 14.96 5.55 19.02
C VAL A 117 14.91 6.60 17.92
N LEU A 118 15.61 6.37 16.81
CA LEU A 118 15.47 7.15 15.59
C LEU A 118 14.49 6.46 14.63
N VAL A 119 13.54 7.20 14.09
CA VAL A 119 12.63 6.77 13.02
C VAL A 119 12.93 7.60 11.77
N ILE A 120 13.34 6.95 10.68
CA ILE A 120 13.68 7.61 9.42
C ILE A 120 12.52 7.43 8.44
N GLY A 121 11.87 8.53 8.08
CA GLY A 121 10.73 8.58 7.16
C GLY A 121 9.41 8.86 7.87
N ALA A 122 8.75 9.96 7.51
CA ALA A 122 7.51 10.44 8.12
C ALA A 122 6.25 10.10 7.30
N GLY A 123 6.24 8.95 6.62
CA GLY A 123 5.02 8.39 6.01
C GLY A 123 4.11 7.73 7.06
N PRO A 124 3.00 7.08 6.65
CA PRO A 124 2.04 6.48 7.58
C PRO A 124 2.67 5.54 8.62
N SER A 125 3.57 4.64 8.20
CA SER A 125 4.28 3.74 9.12
C SER A 125 5.18 4.50 10.10
N GLY A 126 5.86 5.56 9.65
CA GLY A 126 6.74 6.36 10.50
C GLY A 126 5.96 7.12 11.57
N LEU A 127 4.83 7.72 11.21
CA LEU A 127 3.96 8.42 12.15
C LEU A 127 3.38 7.47 13.20
N GLU A 128 2.82 6.33 12.76
CA GLU A 128 2.23 5.35 13.66
C GLU A 128 3.26 4.69 14.58
N LEU A 129 4.43 4.33 14.03
CA LEU A 129 5.51 3.72 14.80
C LEU A 129 6.12 4.71 15.79
N THR A 130 6.29 5.97 15.41
CA THR A 130 6.72 7.04 16.32
C THR A 130 5.77 7.16 17.50
N LEU A 131 4.46 7.20 17.25
CA LEU A 131 3.45 7.25 18.31
C LEU A 131 3.53 6.01 19.21
N LYS A 132 3.56 4.79 18.64
CA LYS A 132 3.58 3.55 19.42
C LYS A 132 4.85 3.34 20.24
N ILE A 133 6.00 3.73 19.70
CA ILE A 133 7.27 3.59 20.42
C ILE A 133 7.40 4.67 21.50
N SER A 134 6.82 5.86 21.29
CA SER A 134 6.85 6.93 22.29
C SER A 134 6.17 6.55 23.62
N ASP A 135 5.26 5.56 23.61
CA ASP A 135 4.62 5.01 24.82
C ASP A 135 5.61 4.33 25.79
N VAL A 136 6.78 3.88 25.30
CA VAL A 136 7.74 3.09 26.10
C VAL A 136 9.19 3.57 26.03
N ALA A 137 9.57 4.25 24.95
CA ALA A 137 10.93 4.75 24.74
C ALA A 137 11.23 5.98 25.60
N GLU A 138 12.49 6.17 25.97
CA GLU A 138 12.95 7.37 26.67
C GLU A 138 12.82 8.60 25.77
N LYS A 139 13.26 8.46 24.51
CA LYS A 139 13.18 9.50 23.48
C LYS A 139 12.95 8.89 22.11
N VAL A 140 12.12 9.53 21.30
CA VAL A 140 11.96 9.20 19.88
C VAL A 140 12.34 10.41 19.03
N VAL A 141 13.13 10.20 17.99
CA VAL A 141 13.42 11.23 16.98
C VAL A 141 12.82 10.79 15.66
N LEU A 142 11.96 11.61 15.07
CA LEU A 142 11.39 11.38 13.75
C LEU A 142 12.10 12.26 12.71
N SER A 143 12.84 11.61 11.80
CA SER A 143 13.50 12.25 10.67
C SER A 143 12.56 12.35 9.46
N HIS A 144 12.45 13.54 8.87
CA HIS A 144 11.56 13.84 7.75
C HIS A 144 12.21 14.73 6.68
N HIS A 145 11.64 14.70 5.48
CA HIS A 145 11.98 15.59 4.36
C HIS A 145 10.85 16.59 4.01
N SER A 146 9.89 16.82 4.93
CA SER A 146 8.83 17.81 4.73
C SER A 146 9.40 19.19 4.45
N LYS A 147 8.94 19.82 3.36
CA LYS A 147 9.26 21.22 3.01
C LYS A 147 8.31 22.20 3.69
N GLU A 148 7.13 21.72 4.05
CA GLU A 148 6.09 22.52 4.70
C GLU A 148 6.19 22.41 6.22
N PRO A 149 5.76 23.45 6.96
CA PRO A 149 5.69 23.41 8.42
C PRO A 149 4.83 22.24 8.92
N ILE A 150 5.37 21.46 9.84
CA ILE A 150 4.65 20.36 10.48
C ILE A 150 3.80 20.93 11.62
N THR A 151 2.48 20.83 11.47
CA THR A 151 1.49 21.26 12.47
C THR A 151 1.01 20.12 13.38
N THR A 152 1.41 18.89 13.08
CA THR A 152 1.08 17.69 13.84
C THR A 152 1.58 17.81 15.27
N LYS A 153 0.70 17.52 16.24
CA LYS A 153 1.09 17.40 17.65
C LYS A 153 1.65 16.01 17.92
N TYR A 154 2.82 15.97 18.58
CA TYR A 154 3.47 14.74 19.01
C TYR A 154 3.56 14.68 20.55
N PRO A 155 3.73 13.48 21.12
CA PRO A 155 4.09 13.32 22.54
C PRO A 155 5.37 14.08 22.90
N SER A 156 5.51 14.47 24.16
CA SER A 156 6.59 15.35 24.63
C SER A 156 8.00 14.77 24.50
N ASN A 157 8.13 13.44 24.40
CA ASN A 157 9.39 12.73 24.19
C ASN A 157 9.73 12.50 22.70
N VAL A 158 8.97 13.11 21.78
CA VAL A 158 9.21 13.06 20.34
C VAL A 158 9.83 14.37 19.85
N GLU A 159 10.98 14.27 19.20
CA GLU A 159 11.65 15.39 18.52
C GLU A 159 11.65 15.18 17.00
N LEU A 160 11.42 16.24 16.24
CA LEU A 160 11.53 16.22 14.78
C LEU A 160 12.93 16.63 14.36
N LYS A 161 13.50 15.90 13.40
CA LYS A 161 14.78 16.22 12.77
C LYS A 161 14.65 16.21 11.25
N PRO A 162 15.51 16.96 10.54
CA PRO A 162 15.57 16.87 9.10
C PRO A 162 16.23 15.54 8.68
N ASP A 163 16.58 15.41 7.40
CA ASP A 163 17.21 14.21 6.87
C ASP A 163 18.53 13.86 7.59
N VAL A 164 18.79 12.56 7.70
CA VAL A 164 20.05 12.02 8.22
C VAL A 164 21.17 12.30 7.22
N ARG A 165 22.25 12.95 7.70
CA ARG A 165 23.45 13.21 6.91
C ARG A 165 24.42 12.02 6.97
N CYS A 166 24.72 11.51 8.15
CA CYS A 166 25.51 10.28 8.31
C CYS A 166 25.25 9.57 9.63
N ILE A 167 25.65 8.30 9.68
CA ILE A 167 25.53 7.42 10.84
C ILE A 167 26.94 7.04 11.30
N ARG A 168 27.21 7.21 12.60
CA ARG A 168 28.46 6.81 13.29
C ARG A 168 28.18 5.60 14.17
N GLU A 169 29.13 5.20 15.02
CA GLU A 169 28.99 3.97 15.81
C GLU A 169 27.82 3.98 16.81
N LYS A 170 27.54 5.12 17.44
CA LYS A 170 26.43 5.31 18.39
C LYS A 170 25.61 6.57 18.16
N GLU A 171 26.06 7.42 17.24
CA GLU A 171 25.55 8.76 17.01
C GLU A 171 25.08 8.91 15.56
N VAL A 172 24.02 9.67 15.34
CA VAL A 172 23.54 10.05 14.01
C VAL A 172 23.61 11.57 13.89
N GLU A 173 24.15 12.02 12.78
CA GLU A 173 24.34 13.42 12.43
C GLU A 173 23.30 13.79 11.36
N PHE A 174 22.54 14.86 11.59
CA PHE A 174 21.50 15.37 10.70
C PHE A 174 22.04 16.48 9.79
N ILE A 175 21.29 16.84 8.75
CA ILE A 175 21.72 17.89 7.80
C ILE A 175 21.78 19.29 8.41
N ASP A 176 21.10 19.54 9.52
CA ASP A 176 21.13 20.82 10.26
C ASP A 176 22.37 20.99 11.16
N GLY A 177 23.30 20.03 11.16
CA GLY A 177 24.48 20.06 12.03
C GLY A 177 24.29 19.35 13.36
N THR A 178 23.06 19.02 13.75
CA THR A 178 22.79 18.40 15.06
C THR A 178 23.16 16.92 15.07
N CYS A 179 23.55 16.44 16.26
CA CYS A 179 23.92 15.05 16.49
C CYS A 179 23.13 14.48 17.68
N CYS A 180 22.75 13.21 17.61
CA CYS A 180 22.05 12.50 18.69
C CYS A 180 22.52 11.05 18.78
N CYS A 181 22.62 10.53 20.01
CA CYS A 181 22.89 9.11 20.26
C CYS A 181 21.59 8.29 20.21
N PHE A 182 21.66 7.09 19.65
CA PHE A 182 20.52 6.18 19.52
C PHE A 182 20.89 4.74 19.85
N ASP A 183 19.96 4.02 20.44
CA ASP A 183 20.05 2.58 20.68
C ASP A 183 19.44 1.77 19.53
N ALA A 184 18.47 2.37 18.82
CA ALA A 184 17.80 1.75 17.69
C ALA A 184 17.47 2.75 16.57
N ILE A 185 17.54 2.29 15.33
CA ILE A 185 17.13 3.01 14.12
C ILE A 185 16.06 2.19 13.40
N PHE A 186 14.92 2.84 13.12
CA PHE A 186 13.86 2.34 12.28
C PHE A 186 13.89 2.98 10.90
N TYR A 187 13.89 2.15 9.87
CA TYR A 187 13.65 2.58 8.50
C TYR A 187 12.16 2.46 8.19
N CYS A 188 11.49 3.59 8.08
CA CYS A 188 10.11 3.72 7.62
C CYS A 188 10.08 4.27 6.19
N THR A 189 10.95 3.71 5.35
CA THR A 189 11.33 4.23 4.03
C THR A 189 10.60 3.58 2.86
N GLY A 190 9.53 2.84 3.15
CA GLY A 190 8.63 2.27 2.15
C GLY A 190 9.04 0.88 1.67
N TYR A 191 8.44 0.46 0.56
CA TYR A 191 8.52 -0.90 0.05
C TYR A 191 8.69 -0.91 -1.47
N GLU A 192 9.27 -1.98 -1.99
CA GLU A 192 9.41 -2.23 -3.42
C GLU A 192 8.25 -3.07 -3.95
N TYR A 193 7.78 -2.76 -5.16
CA TYR A 193 7.01 -3.74 -5.92
C TYR A 193 7.91 -4.90 -6.29
N SER A 194 7.52 -6.10 -5.87
CA SER A 194 8.31 -7.31 -6.07
C SER A 194 7.42 -8.46 -6.50
N PHE A 195 7.79 -9.05 -7.64
CA PHE A 195 7.08 -10.18 -8.25
C PHE A 195 8.09 -11.27 -8.62
N PRO A 196 8.77 -11.88 -7.63
CA PRO A 196 9.86 -12.84 -7.90
C PRO A 196 9.39 -14.10 -8.63
N PHE A 197 8.08 -14.36 -8.62
CA PHE A 197 7.44 -15.48 -9.31
C PHE A 197 7.07 -15.16 -10.77
N LEU A 198 7.17 -13.91 -11.24
CA LEU A 198 6.89 -13.61 -12.65
C LEU A 198 8.13 -13.89 -13.49
N ASN A 199 8.00 -14.82 -14.43
CA ASN A 199 9.06 -15.09 -15.38
C ASN A 199 9.32 -13.86 -16.27
N LYS A 200 10.56 -13.66 -16.72
CA LYS A 200 10.90 -12.57 -17.66
C LYS A 200 10.04 -12.62 -18.92
N SER A 201 9.64 -13.81 -19.36
CA SER A 201 8.74 -14.00 -20.51
C SER A 201 7.34 -13.44 -20.29
N CYS A 202 6.92 -13.13 -19.05
CA CYS A 202 5.69 -12.37 -18.81
C CYS A 202 5.75 -11.01 -19.50
N GLY A 203 6.91 -10.33 -19.48
CA GLY A 203 7.08 -8.99 -20.06
C GLY A 203 6.79 -7.85 -19.09
N ILE A 204 6.74 -8.14 -17.78
CA ILE A 204 6.55 -7.14 -16.72
C ILE A 204 7.91 -6.66 -16.20
N THR A 205 8.08 -5.35 -16.10
CA THR A 205 9.25 -4.71 -15.52
C THR A 205 8.84 -3.82 -14.35
N VAL A 206 9.74 -3.69 -13.37
CA VAL A 206 9.62 -2.74 -12.27
C VAL A 206 10.85 -1.84 -12.31
N ASP A 207 10.67 -0.58 -12.68
CA ASP A 207 11.73 0.43 -12.73
C ASP A 207 11.43 1.53 -11.72
N ASP A 208 12.20 1.58 -10.63
CA ASP A 208 12.01 2.53 -9.51
C ASP A 208 10.55 2.59 -9.04
N ASN A 209 9.97 1.43 -8.72
CA ASN A 209 8.57 1.24 -8.33
C ASN A 209 7.51 1.64 -9.39
N HIS A 210 7.91 1.81 -10.65
CA HIS A 210 6.99 1.93 -11.78
C HIS A 210 6.87 0.57 -12.50
N ILE A 211 5.68 -0.03 -12.43
CA ILE A 211 5.37 -1.32 -13.07
C ILE A 211 4.85 -1.09 -14.49
N GLN A 212 5.48 -1.76 -15.46
CA GLN A 212 5.17 -1.60 -16.88
C GLN A 212 5.19 -2.95 -17.61
N PRO A 213 4.47 -3.08 -18.75
CA PRO A 213 3.48 -2.14 -19.30
C PRO A 213 2.06 -2.44 -18.79
N LEU A 214 1.50 -1.56 -17.97
CA LEU A 214 0.15 -1.70 -17.42
C LEU A 214 -0.82 -0.63 -17.93
N TYR A 215 -1.94 -1.05 -18.50
CA TYR A 215 -3.08 -0.19 -18.79
C TYR A 215 -3.92 0.04 -17.52
N LYS A 216 -4.29 1.30 -17.25
CA LYS A 216 -5.01 1.73 -16.03
C LYS A 216 -4.39 1.19 -14.72
N HIS A 217 -3.06 1.04 -14.70
CA HIS A 217 -2.27 0.47 -13.60
C HIS A 217 -2.64 -0.98 -13.20
N MET A 218 -3.32 -1.72 -14.07
CA MET A 218 -3.81 -3.07 -13.75
C MET A 218 -3.60 -4.10 -14.87
N ILE A 219 -3.98 -3.82 -16.11
CA ILE A 219 -4.04 -4.84 -17.16
C ILE A 219 -2.72 -4.86 -17.91
N HIS A 220 -2.14 -6.04 -18.11
CA HIS A 220 -0.95 -6.18 -18.96
C HIS A 220 -1.34 -5.86 -20.42
N MET A 221 -0.81 -4.77 -20.99
CA MET A 221 -1.25 -4.27 -22.31
C MET A 221 -1.16 -5.32 -23.42
N MET A 222 -0.06 -6.08 -23.44
CA MET A 222 0.21 -7.08 -24.48
C MET A 222 -0.46 -8.45 -24.24
N LYS A 223 -0.81 -8.75 -22.98
CA LYS A 223 -1.30 -10.05 -22.54
C LYS A 223 -2.43 -9.82 -21.56
N PRO A 224 -3.58 -9.27 -22.01
CA PRO A 224 -4.62 -8.76 -21.12
C PRO A 224 -5.32 -9.84 -20.28
N THR A 225 -5.07 -11.12 -20.54
CA THR A 225 -5.41 -12.23 -19.62
C THR A 225 -4.53 -12.28 -18.36
N MET A 226 -3.60 -11.33 -18.18
CA MET A 226 -2.94 -11.02 -16.92
C MET A 226 -3.35 -9.63 -16.42
N CYS A 227 -3.76 -9.55 -15.16
CA CYS A 227 -3.94 -8.27 -14.47
C CYS A 227 -3.29 -8.24 -13.09
N PHE A 228 -3.16 -7.05 -12.54
CA PHE A 228 -2.71 -6.77 -11.18
C PHE A 228 -3.81 -6.03 -10.43
N ILE A 229 -4.15 -6.52 -9.24
CA ILE A 229 -5.12 -5.87 -8.35
C ILE A 229 -4.38 -5.24 -7.18
N GLY A 230 -4.74 -3.99 -6.89
CA GLY A 230 -4.21 -3.27 -5.74
C GLY A 230 -2.82 -2.69 -5.92
N ILE A 231 -2.39 -2.40 -7.15
CA ILE A 231 -1.16 -1.64 -7.40
C ILE A 231 -1.26 -0.19 -6.91
N PRO A 232 -2.32 0.58 -7.20
CA PRO A 232 -2.32 1.98 -6.81
C PRO A 232 -2.35 2.20 -5.29
N PHE A 233 -1.66 3.23 -4.81
CA PHE A 233 -1.59 3.58 -3.38
C PHE A 233 -2.09 5.00 -3.11
N ASN A 234 -2.29 5.34 -1.83
CA ASN A 234 -3.04 6.53 -1.39
C ASN A 234 -4.48 6.52 -1.92
N VAL A 235 -5.20 5.44 -1.62
CA VAL A 235 -6.50 5.07 -2.20
C VAL A 235 -7.49 4.65 -1.11
N CYS A 236 -8.76 4.54 -1.48
CA CYS A 236 -9.78 3.80 -0.74
C CYS A 236 -9.62 2.29 -1.02
N ALA A 237 -8.65 1.64 -0.34
CA ALA A 237 -8.14 0.31 -0.69
C ALA A 237 -9.22 -0.74 -1.06
N PHE A 238 -10.10 -1.13 -0.13
CA PHE A 238 -11.06 -2.22 -0.37
C PHE A 238 -12.07 -1.89 -1.47
N GLN A 239 -12.48 -0.63 -1.57
CA GLN A 239 -13.40 -0.15 -2.60
C GLN A 239 -12.75 -0.16 -3.98
N MET A 240 -11.47 0.23 -4.04
CA MET A 240 -10.69 0.10 -5.25
C MET A 240 -10.48 -1.36 -5.64
N PHE A 241 -10.13 -2.25 -4.70
CA PHE A 241 -9.92 -3.67 -5.01
C PHE A 241 -11.20 -4.30 -5.61
N ASP A 242 -12.36 -4.03 -5.01
CA ASP A 242 -13.65 -4.45 -5.54
C ASP A 242 -13.90 -3.91 -6.96
N LEU A 243 -13.73 -2.60 -7.17
CA LEU A 243 -13.95 -1.98 -8.48
C LEU A 243 -13.00 -2.55 -9.54
N GLN A 244 -11.72 -2.74 -9.22
CA GLN A 244 -10.73 -3.33 -10.13
C GLN A 244 -11.06 -4.79 -10.45
N ALA A 245 -11.48 -5.57 -9.47
CA ALA A 245 -11.90 -6.96 -9.67
C ALA A 245 -13.12 -7.04 -10.59
N ARG A 246 -14.18 -6.26 -10.32
CA ARG A 246 -15.38 -6.21 -11.17
C ARG A 246 -15.08 -5.73 -12.58
N PHE A 247 -14.22 -4.71 -12.73
CA PHE A 247 -13.76 -4.23 -14.04
C PHE A 247 -13.09 -5.35 -14.84
N TYR A 248 -12.17 -6.09 -14.20
CA TYR A 248 -11.43 -7.13 -14.88
C TYR A 248 -12.30 -8.36 -15.19
N VAL A 249 -13.22 -8.74 -14.31
CA VAL A 249 -14.19 -9.81 -14.57
C VAL A 249 -15.10 -9.46 -15.75
N LYS A 250 -15.57 -8.19 -15.85
CA LYS A 250 -16.31 -7.73 -17.04
C LYS A 250 -15.54 -7.93 -18.34
N TYR A 251 -14.23 -7.73 -18.32
CA TYR A 251 -13.38 -8.02 -19.47
C TYR A 251 -13.30 -9.53 -19.76
N LEU A 252 -13.05 -10.35 -18.74
CA LEU A 252 -12.96 -11.80 -18.90
C LEU A 252 -14.27 -12.45 -19.38
N ASP A 253 -15.41 -11.93 -18.96
CA ASP A 253 -16.75 -12.38 -19.39
C ASP A 253 -17.10 -11.92 -20.82
N GLY A 254 -16.30 -11.03 -21.41
CA GLY A 254 -16.52 -10.45 -22.74
C GLY A 254 -17.50 -9.28 -22.78
N ASP A 255 -18.03 -8.85 -21.63
CA ASP A 255 -18.92 -7.70 -21.47
C ASP A 255 -18.20 -6.35 -21.65
N LEU A 256 -16.88 -6.32 -21.43
CA LEU A 256 -16.03 -5.17 -21.66
C LEU A 256 -15.03 -5.49 -22.77
N LYS A 257 -15.01 -4.66 -23.82
CA LYS A 257 -13.94 -4.67 -24.82
C LYS A 257 -12.88 -3.65 -24.43
N LEU A 258 -11.65 -4.10 -24.29
CA LEU A 258 -10.52 -3.19 -24.11
C LEU A 258 -10.23 -2.46 -25.43
N PRO A 259 -9.69 -1.23 -25.37
CA PRO A 259 -9.12 -0.56 -26.53
C PRO A 259 -7.98 -1.39 -27.16
N SER A 260 -7.58 -0.99 -28.36
CA SER A 260 -6.37 -1.51 -28.98
C SER A 260 -5.13 -1.24 -28.12
N GLU A 261 -4.07 -2.01 -28.34
CA GLU A 261 -2.81 -1.82 -27.64
C GLU A 261 -2.23 -0.41 -27.82
N GLU A 262 -2.36 0.17 -29.01
CA GLU A 262 -1.93 1.54 -29.32
C GLU A 262 -2.71 2.57 -28.50
N GLU A 263 -4.04 2.44 -28.45
CA GLU A 263 -4.89 3.31 -27.64
C GLU A 263 -4.60 3.19 -26.14
N MET A 264 -4.37 1.97 -25.64
CA MET A 264 -3.99 1.74 -24.23
C MET A 264 -2.63 2.38 -23.90
N ARG A 265 -1.68 2.31 -24.83
CA ARG A 265 -0.35 2.92 -24.69
C ARG A 265 -0.46 4.44 -24.66
N GLU A 266 -1.16 5.04 -25.61
CA GLU A 266 -1.37 6.48 -25.65
C GLU A 266 -2.06 7.01 -24.39
N ASP A 267 -3.11 6.34 -23.91
CA ASP A 267 -3.80 6.71 -22.67
C ASP A 267 -2.85 6.69 -21.47
N THR A 268 -2.03 5.64 -21.36
CA THR A 268 -1.07 5.49 -20.26
C THR A 268 0.04 6.54 -20.34
N GLU A 269 0.55 6.84 -21.53
CA GLU A 269 1.56 7.88 -21.74
C GLU A 269 1.02 9.26 -21.37
N LYS A 270 -0.23 9.58 -21.75
CA LYS A 270 -0.93 10.81 -21.37
C LYS A 270 -1.10 10.92 -19.84
N ASP A 271 -1.55 9.85 -19.17
CA ASP A 271 -1.66 9.85 -17.70
C ASP A 271 -0.31 10.06 -17.02
N MET A 272 0.74 9.37 -17.49
CA MET A 272 2.08 9.53 -16.96
C MET A 272 2.63 10.95 -17.18
N GLN A 273 2.40 11.54 -18.35
CA GLN A 273 2.79 12.92 -18.65
C GLN A 273 2.16 13.92 -17.66
N LEU A 274 0.86 13.81 -17.43
CA LEU A 274 0.16 14.66 -16.47
C LEU A 274 0.69 14.50 -15.04
N ARG A 275 1.20 13.32 -14.67
CA ARG A 275 1.84 13.08 -13.37
C ARG A 275 3.21 13.75 -13.29
N TRP A 276 4.03 13.64 -14.33
CA TRP A 276 5.34 14.30 -14.36
C TRP A 276 5.22 15.83 -14.33
N GLU A 277 4.24 16.40 -15.04
CA GLU A 277 3.94 17.84 -15.00
C GLU A 277 3.54 18.34 -13.61
N LYS A 278 2.93 17.46 -12.79
CA LYS A 278 2.62 17.73 -11.37
C LYS A 278 3.81 17.51 -10.43
N GLY A 279 4.99 17.16 -10.95
CA GLY A 279 6.21 16.95 -10.19
C GLY A 279 6.32 15.57 -9.52
N TYR A 280 5.50 14.59 -9.90
CA TYR A 280 5.66 13.22 -9.43
C TYR A 280 6.87 12.55 -10.08
N ASN A 281 7.56 11.70 -9.31
CA ASN A 281 8.65 10.86 -9.81
C ASN A 281 8.17 9.43 -10.14
N LYS A 282 9.06 8.59 -10.66
CA LYS A 282 8.75 7.19 -11.04
C LYS A 282 8.17 6.37 -9.89
N ARG A 283 8.68 6.51 -8.66
CA ARG A 283 8.13 5.82 -7.47
C ARG A 283 6.68 6.18 -7.18
N GLN A 284 6.24 7.33 -7.66
CA GLN A 284 4.89 7.86 -7.49
C GLN A 284 4.01 7.62 -8.73
N ALA A 285 4.47 6.85 -9.72
CA ALA A 285 3.70 6.54 -10.94
C ALA A 285 2.32 5.92 -10.63
N HIS A 286 2.24 5.12 -9.57
CA HIS A 286 1.00 4.48 -9.11
C HIS A 286 0.33 5.20 -7.92
N MET A 287 0.78 6.41 -7.56
CA MET A 287 0.17 7.18 -6.47
C MET A 287 -1.12 7.83 -6.94
N MET A 288 -2.25 7.54 -6.30
CA MET A 288 -3.53 8.17 -6.67
C MET A 288 -3.72 9.49 -5.94
N GLY A 289 -3.72 9.46 -4.60
CA GLY A 289 -3.90 10.66 -3.79
C GLY A 289 -5.15 11.46 -4.22
N PRO A 290 -5.04 12.76 -4.54
CA PRO A 290 -6.17 13.57 -5.01
C PRO A 290 -6.82 13.06 -6.30
N GLY A 291 -6.09 12.31 -7.14
CA GLY A 291 -6.57 11.76 -8.41
C GLY A 291 -7.43 10.50 -8.28
N GLN A 292 -7.57 9.92 -7.09
CA GLN A 292 -8.24 8.63 -6.89
C GLN A 292 -9.68 8.59 -7.43
N ARG A 293 -10.45 9.68 -7.27
CA ARG A 293 -11.84 9.75 -7.77
C ARG A 293 -11.91 9.67 -9.28
N SER A 294 -11.00 10.35 -9.98
CA SER A 294 -10.94 10.31 -11.45
C SER A 294 -10.67 8.89 -11.93
N TYR A 295 -9.69 8.21 -11.31
CA TYR A 295 -9.37 6.82 -11.62
C TYR A 295 -10.56 5.88 -11.41
N TYR A 296 -11.29 6.02 -10.29
CA TYR A 296 -12.46 5.19 -10.02
C TYR A 296 -13.59 5.43 -11.02
N ASN A 297 -13.87 6.70 -11.33
CA ASN A 297 -14.93 7.05 -12.29
C ASN A 297 -14.60 6.56 -13.70
N ASP A 298 -13.33 6.62 -14.09
CA ASP A 298 -12.86 6.16 -15.40
C ASP A 298 -13.10 4.65 -15.56
N LEU A 299 -12.61 3.83 -14.62
CA LEU A 299 -12.89 2.38 -14.63
C LEU A 299 -14.38 2.08 -14.61
N ALA A 300 -15.14 2.77 -13.76
CA ALA A 300 -16.57 2.54 -13.63
C ALA A 300 -17.31 2.87 -14.93
N THR A 301 -16.97 3.99 -15.57
CA THR A 301 -17.58 4.42 -16.84
C THR A 301 -17.26 3.44 -17.96
N MET A 302 -15.98 3.07 -18.10
CA MET A 302 -15.52 2.14 -19.13
C MET A 302 -16.23 0.79 -19.06
N ALA A 303 -16.44 0.24 -17.86
CA ALA A 303 -17.06 -1.07 -17.66
C ALA A 303 -18.57 -1.01 -17.38
N ASN A 304 -19.21 0.15 -17.49
CA ASN A 304 -20.61 0.38 -17.12
C ASN A 304 -20.95 -0.15 -15.70
N LEU A 305 -20.08 0.16 -14.74
CA LEU A 305 -20.20 -0.24 -13.34
C LEU A 305 -20.70 0.93 -12.48
N ILE A 306 -21.30 0.59 -11.33
CA ILE A 306 -21.60 1.58 -10.31
C ILE A 306 -20.27 2.13 -9.75
N PRO A 307 -20.05 3.46 -9.79
CA PRO A 307 -18.85 4.09 -9.26
C PRO A 307 -18.83 4.05 -7.73
N ILE A 308 -17.65 4.27 -7.15
CA ILE A 308 -17.49 4.41 -5.70
C ILE A 308 -18.20 5.71 -5.25
N ASP A 309 -19.07 5.60 -4.25
CA ASP A 309 -19.81 6.74 -3.73
C ASP A 309 -18.86 7.85 -3.24
N PRO A 310 -19.07 9.13 -3.64
CA PRO A 310 -18.16 10.22 -3.32
C PRO A 310 -17.89 10.43 -1.82
N VAL A 311 -18.86 10.12 -0.96
CA VAL A 311 -18.71 10.17 0.50
C VAL A 311 -17.55 9.33 1.00
N ILE A 312 -17.23 8.20 0.34
CA ILE A 312 -16.14 7.32 0.75
C ILE A 312 -14.79 8.00 0.57
N VAL A 313 -14.60 8.69 -0.56
CA VAL A 313 -13.39 9.46 -0.84
C VAL A 313 -13.28 10.63 0.14
N LYS A 314 -14.37 11.38 0.36
CA LYS A 314 -14.40 12.49 1.32
C LYS A 314 -14.04 12.04 2.74
N LEU A 315 -14.57 10.90 3.18
CA LEU A 315 -14.30 10.36 4.51
C LEU A 315 -12.85 9.89 4.64
N ARG A 316 -12.28 9.28 3.61
CA ARG A 316 -10.86 8.90 3.56
C ARG A 316 -9.97 10.14 3.64
N ASP A 317 -10.29 11.20 2.91
CA ASP A 317 -9.50 12.43 2.92
C ASP A 317 -9.59 13.18 4.25
N GLU A 318 -10.77 13.21 4.89
CA GLU A 318 -10.92 13.75 6.25
C GLU A 318 -10.14 12.92 7.27
N SER A 319 -10.18 11.58 7.21
CA SER A 319 -9.40 10.72 8.09
C SER A 319 -7.89 10.95 7.93
N VAL A 320 -7.40 11.10 6.70
CA VAL A 320 -5.98 11.41 6.43
C VAL A 320 -5.62 12.81 6.95
N LYS A 321 -6.49 13.80 6.78
CA LYS A 321 -6.29 15.14 7.35
C LYS A 321 -6.21 15.10 8.87
N ARG A 322 -7.09 14.33 9.53
CA ARG A 322 -7.07 14.14 10.98
C ARG A 322 -5.81 13.44 11.47
N LEU A 323 -5.32 12.42 10.77
CA LEU A 323 -4.02 11.78 11.06
C LEU A 323 -2.87 12.81 11.11
N HIS A 324 -2.84 13.75 10.17
CA HIS A 324 -1.77 14.76 10.09
C HIS A 324 -1.95 15.91 11.07
N THR A 325 -3.18 16.25 11.45
CA THR A 325 -3.45 17.37 12.36
C THR A 325 -3.48 16.96 13.83
N ASP A 326 -3.79 15.69 14.12
CA ASP A 326 -4.07 15.19 15.47
C ASP A 326 -3.72 13.70 15.58
N LEU A 327 -2.43 13.41 15.46
CA LEU A 327 -1.90 12.04 15.44
C LEU A 327 -2.27 11.23 16.69
N MET A 328 -2.45 11.89 17.84
CA MET A 328 -2.70 11.23 19.13
C MET A 328 -4.14 10.74 19.27
N THR A 329 -5.13 11.52 18.80
CA THR A 329 -6.55 11.24 19.08
C THR A 329 -7.42 11.04 17.84
N PHE A 330 -6.89 11.13 16.61
CA PHE A 330 -7.70 10.98 15.39
C PHE A 330 -8.54 9.68 15.33
N ARG A 331 -8.11 8.61 16.01
CA ARG A 331 -8.83 7.33 16.07
C ARG A 331 -10.05 7.34 17.00
N GLU A 332 -10.19 8.35 17.84
CA GLU A 332 -11.38 8.60 18.66
C GLU A 332 -12.50 9.24 17.85
N ASP A 333 -12.20 9.77 16.66
CA ASP A 333 -13.23 10.31 15.77
C ASP A 333 -14.18 9.20 15.31
N ARG A 334 -15.48 9.53 15.35
CA ARG A 334 -16.54 8.65 14.89
C ARG A 334 -17.28 9.33 13.74
N TYR A 335 -17.56 8.57 12.70
CA TYR A 335 -18.19 9.04 11.47
C TYR A 335 -19.42 8.19 11.15
N LYS A 336 -20.49 8.84 10.70
CA LYS A 336 -21.69 8.20 10.18
C LYS A 336 -21.96 8.72 8.77
N ILE A 337 -22.08 7.80 7.80
CA ILE A 337 -22.50 8.12 6.44
C ILE A 337 -24.00 8.43 6.48
N VAL A 338 -24.40 9.57 5.90
CA VAL A 338 -25.80 10.01 5.81
C VAL A 338 -26.38 9.63 4.45
N ASP A 339 -25.61 9.88 3.40
CA ASP A 339 -25.99 9.60 2.01
C ASP A 339 -24.71 9.40 1.15
N LYS A 340 -24.88 9.26 -0.16
CA LYS A 340 -23.78 9.02 -1.12
C LYS A 340 -22.75 10.15 -1.19
N GLU A 341 -23.09 11.34 -0.71
CA GLU A 341 -22.26 12.55 -0.78
C GLU A 341 -21.77 13.01 0.60
N THR A 342 -22.48 12.68 1.68
CA THR A 342 -22.32 13.34 2.97
C THR A 342 -22.13 12.35 4.11
N PHE A 343 -21.19 12.67 4.99
CA PHE A 343 -21.03 12.03 6.29
C PHE A 343 -21.07 13.10 7.39
N VAL A 344 -21.39 12.70 8.61
CA VAL A 344 -21.29 13.53 9.80
C VAL A 344 -20.30 12.93 10.79
N LYS A 345 -19.58 13.78 11.52
CA LYS A 345 -18.84 13.37 12.70
C LYS A 345 -19.81 13.27 13.87
N VAL A 346 -19.80 12.13 14.57
CA VAL A 346 -20.63 11.88 15.75
C VAL A 346 -19.76 11.83 16.99
N TYR A 347 -20.32 12.20 18.14
CA TYR A 347 -19.62 12.22 19.43
C TYR A 347 -20.12 11.06 20.29
#